data_AF-A0A9D1KJD1-F1
#
_entry.id   AF-A0A9D1KJD1-F1
#
_cell.length_a   1.000
_cell.length_b   1.000
_cell.length_c   1.000
_cell.angle_alpha   90.00
_cell.angle_beta   90.00
_cell.angle_gamma   90.00
#
_symmetry.space_group_name_H-M   'P 1'
#
loop_
_entity.id
_entity.type
_entity.pdbx_description
1 polymer ?
#
loop_
_entity_poly.entity_id
_entity_poly.type
_entity_poly.pdbx_seq_one_letter_code
_entity_poly.pdbx_strand_id
1 'polypeptide(L)'
;MKKTIIIAALALMLAAAGARAQDAAGIYKKYSGNPGVEAVYISPAMFRMIGELPEIPVDLNGDKVNLAPIIASLDGMYILDSSNAGVNSKLSEDIRTFVGKGTFELLMEAVDEEEKVSMYTDPDRRDTDMLNGFLLHVDSPGETTFIYIDGRMSRGDFEALVSSAMK
;
A
#
# COMPACT_ATOMS: atom_id res chain seq x y z
N MET A 1 -27.09 1.64 36.03
CA MET A 1 -26.84 2.78 35.11
C MET A 1 -25.36 3.15 35.01
N LYS A 2 -24.63 3.36 36.13
CA LYS A 2 -23.18 3.71 36.07
C LYS A 2 -22.28 2.59 35.50
N LYS A 3 -22.54 1.32 35.82
CA LYS A 3 -21.73 0.18 35.34
C LYS A 3 -21.93 -0.15 33.85
N THR A 4 -23.14 0.06 33.32
CA THR A 4 -23.45 -0.17 31.89
C THR A 4 -22.81 0.87 30.97
N ILE A 5 -22.69 2.13 31.42
CA ILE A 5 -22.00 3.20 30.66
C ILE A 5 -20.49 2.90 30.57
N ILE A 6 -19.88 2.39 31.63
CA ILE A 6 -18.44 2.05 31.66
C ILE A 6 -18.13 0.88 30.72
N ILE A 7 -18.99 -0.16 30.69
CA ILE A 7 -18.80 -1.31 29.80
C ILE A 7 -18.97 -0.91 28.33
N ALA A 8 -19.94 -0.04 28.01
CA ALA A 8 -20.11 0.49 26.66
C ALA A 8 -18.91 1.35 26.23
N ALA A 9 -18.38 2.19 27.13
CA ALA A 9 -17.19 3.00 26.85
C ALA A 9 -15.94 2.13 26.62
N LEU A 10 -15.77 1.04 27.40
CA LEU A 10 -14.66 0.11 27.24
C LEU A 10 -14.76 -0.69 25.93
N ALA A 11 -15.98 -1.10 25.54
CA ALA A 11 -16.24 -1.76 24.26
C ALA A 11 -16.00 -0.81 23.06
N LEU A 12 -16.32 0.48 23.17
CA LEU A 12 -15.99 1.50 22.18
C LEU A 12 -14.48 1.77 22.08
N MET A 13 -13.75 1.78 23.20
CA MET A 13 -12.28 1.90 23.19
C MET A 13 -11.60 0.66 22.60
N LEU A 14 -12.13 -0.55 22.85
CA LEU A 14 -11.65 -1.80 22.25
C LEU A 14 -12.00 -1.89 20.75
N ALA A 15 -13.15 -1.35 20.32
CA ALA A 15 -13.51 -1.20 18.91
C ALA A 15 -12.63 -0.17 18.19
N ALA A 16 -12.23 0.91 18.86
CA ALA A 16 -11.27 1.89 18.33
C ALA A 16 -9.83 1.34 18.28
N ALA A 17 -9.47 0.42 19.18
CA ALA A 17 -8.17 -0.27 19.14
C ALA A 17 -8.08 -1.31 18.00
N GLY A 18 -9.22 -1.82 17.51
CA GLY A 18 -9.29 -2.73 16.35
C GLY A 18 -9.39 -2.02 14.99
N ALA A 19 -9.57 -0.70 14.95
CA ALA A 19 -9.79 0.06 13.71
C ALA A 19 -8.52 0.23 12.83
N ARG A 20 -7.36 -0.24 13.31
CA ARG A 20 -6.13 -0.29 12.50
C ARG A 20 -5.96 -1.59 11.70
N ALA A 21 -6.85 -2.57 11.86
CA ALA A 21 -6.82 -3.85 11.13
C ALA A 21 -7.46 -3.78 9.72
N GLN A 22 -7.77 -2.58 9.22
CA GLN A 22 -7.96 -2.34 7.79
C GLN A 22 -6.67 -1.73 7.23
N ASP A 23 -5.56 -2.42 7.48
CA ASP A 23 -4.28 -2.20 6.83
C ASP A 23 -4.29 -2.88 5.45
N ALA A 24 -3.31 -2.57 4.61
CA ALA A 24 -3.14 -3.22 3.31
C ALA A 24 -3.04 -4.75 3.42
N ALA A 25 -2.47 -5.26 4.53
CA ALA A 25 -2.45 -6.69 4.85
C ALA A 25 -3.86 -7.27 5.04
N GLY A 26 -4.76 -6.52 5.68
CA GLY A 26 -6.18 -6.87 5.82
C GLY A 26 -6.90 -6.96 4.48
N ILE A 27 -6.66 -6.01 3.56
CA ILE A 27 -7.18 -6.06 2.19
C ILE A 27 -6.64 -7.31 1.48
N TYR A 28 -5.33 -7.52 1.49
CA TYR A 28 -4.68 -8.70 0.91
C TYR A 28 -5.29 -10.01 1.40
N LYS A 29 -5.40 -10.18 2.73
CA LYS A 29 -5.94 -11.39 3.35
C LYS A 29 -7.41 -11.62 3.01
N LYS A 30 -8.20 -10.56 2.86
CA LYS A 30 -9.62 -10.64 2.52
C LYS A 30 -9.86 -11.16 1.10
N TYR A 31 -8.96 -10.87 0.16
CA TYR A 31 -9.19 -11.12 -1.27
C TYR A 31 -8.30 -12.20 -1.89
N SER A 32 -7.10 -12.45 -1.35
CA SER A 32 -6.09 -13.36 -1.96
C SER A 32 -6.54 -14.80 -2.20
N GLY A 33 -7.58 -15.28 -1.51
CA GLY A 33 -8.13 -16.63 -1.70
C GLY A 33 -9.36 -16.71 -2.60
N ASN A 34 -9.82 -15.59 -3.18
CA ASN A 34 -11.05 -15.56 -3.95
C ASN A 34 -10.85 -16.06 -5.38
N PRO A 35 -11.83 -16.76 -5.98
CA PRO A 35 -11.76 -17.16 -7.39
C PRO A 35 -11.62 -15.96 -8.33
N GLY A 36 -10.66 -16.03 -9.26
CA GLY A 36 -10.36 -14.95 -10.21
C GLY A 36 -9.50 -13.83 -9.64
N VAL A 37 -8.86 -14.04 -8.49
CA VAL A 37 -7.87 -13.14 -7.91
C VAL A 37 -6.48 -13.78 -7.99
N GLU A 38 -5.54 -13.07 -8.62
CA GLU A 38 -4.12 -13.32 -8.52
C GLU A 38 -3.55 -12.50 -7.37
N ALA A 39 -2.78 -13.13 -6.50
CA ALA A 39 -2.31 -12.50 -5.27
C ALA A 39 -0.84 -12.83 -5.00
N VAL A 40 -0.04 -11.79 -4.77
CA VAL A 40 1.38 -11.91 -4.42
C VAL A 40 1.65 -11.11 -3.16
N TYR A 41 2.37 -11.74 -2.22
CA TYR A 41 2.91 -11.06 -1.04
C TYR A 41 4.43 -11.24 -1.02
N ILE A 42 5.15 -10.12 -0.90
CA ILE A 42 6.59 -10.10 -0.69
C ILE A 42 6.86 -9.67 0.75
N SER A 43 7.49 -10.57 1.50
CA SER A 43 7.80 -10.33 2.91
C SER A 43 9.10 -9.53 3.11
N PRO A 44 9.29 -8.90 4.28
CA PRO A 44 10.56 -8.27 4.66
C PRO A 44 11.77 -9.19 4.54
N ALA A 45 11.59 -10.49 4.78
CA ALA A 45 12.67 -11.46 4.65
C ALA A 45 13.17 -11.57 3.22
N MET A 46 12.27 -11.48 2.23
CA MET A 46 12.66 -11.48 0.83
C MET A 46 13.40 -10.20 0.45
N PHE A 47 12.96 -9.03 0.94
CA PHE A 47 13.66 -7.77 0.70
C PHE A 47 15.06 -7.75 1.28
N ARG A 48 15.26 -8.31 2.48
CA ARG A 48 16.61 -8.48 3.05
C ARG A 48 17.50 -9.36 2.18
N MET A 49 16.97 -10.47 1.65
CA MET A 49 17.74 -11.32 0.72
C MET A 49 18.13 -10.60 -0.56
N ILE A 50 17.28 -9.71 -1.08
CA ILE A 50 17.58 -8.88 -2.26
C ILE A 50 18.63 -7.80 -1.91
N GLY A 51 18.49 -7.14 -0.76
CA GLY A 51 19.41 -6.09 -0.30
C GLY A 51 20.80 -6.60 0.12
N GLU A 52 20.92 -7.89 0.45
CA GLU A 52 22.20 -8.55 0.74
C GLU A 52 22.98 -8.97 -0.53
N LEU A 53 22.38 -8.84 -1.72
CA LEU A 53 23.11 -9.05 -2.97
C LEU A 53 24.17 -7.94 -3.12
N PRO A 54 25.47 -8.27 -3.25
CA PRO A 54 26.53 -7.27 -3.35
C PRO A 54 26.25 -6.36 -4.54
N GLU A 55 26.14 -5.06 -4.27
CA GLU A 55 25.96 -3.94 -5.20
C GLU A 55 25.74 -4.42 -6.64
N ILE A 56 24.52 -4.87 -6.95
CA ILE A 56 24.06 -4.82 -8.32
C ILE A 56 23.67 -3.35 -8.48
N PRO A 57 24.50 -2.48 -9.08
CA PRO A 57 23.99 -1.20 -9.54
C PRO A 57 22.83 -1.56 -10.45
N VAL A 58 21.61 -1.30 -9.99
CA VAL A 58 20.47 -1.36 -10.90
C VAL A 58 20.73 -0.18 -11.82
N ASP A 59 21.18 -0.49 -13.03
CA ASP A 59 21.42 0.50 -14.07
C ASP A 59 20.05 1.00 -14.54
N LEU A 60 19.47 1.90 -13.73
CA LEU A 60 18.31 2.69 -14.08
C LEU A 60 18.85 3.88 -14.88
N ASN A 61 19.07 3.64 -16.17
CA ASN A 61 19.41 4.68 -17.15
C ASN A 61 20.68 5.50 -16.84
N GLY A 62 21.77 4.85 -16.42
CA GLY A 62 23.09 5.46 -16.28
C GLY A 62 23.39 6.17 -14.96
N ASP A 63 22.41 6.31 -14.06
CA ASP A 63 22.59 6.82 -12.70
C ASP A 63 22.69 5.65 -11.70
N LYS A 64 23.80 5.56 -10.95
CA LYS A 64 23.94 4.57 -9.86
C LYS A 64 23.12 4.99 -8.65
N VAL A 65 21.84 4.63 -8.61
CA VAL A 65 21.00 4.84 -7.42
C VAL A 65 21.16 3.65 -6.48
N ASN A 66 21.65 3.90 -5.27
CA ASN A 66 21.69 2.85 -4.24
C ASN A 66 20.29 2.65 -3.64
N LEU A 67 19.58 1.62 -4.09
CA LEU A 67 18.25 1.27 -3.62
C LEU A 67 18.25 0.46 -2.32
N ALA A 68 19.41 0.00 -1.85
CA ALA A 68 19.52 -0.85 -0.67
C ALA A 68 18.88 -0.25 0.60
N PRO A 69 19.03 1.06 0.91
CA PRO A 69 18.37 1.67 2.06
C PRO A 69 16.84 1.64 1.96
N ILE A 70 16.31 1.86 0.75
CA ILE A 70 14.86 1.84 0.48
C ILE A 70 14.35 0.40 0.64
N ILE A 71 15.00 -0.57 -0.01
CA ILE A 71 14.63 -1.99 0.07
C ILE A 71 14.69 -2.49 1.52
N ALA A 72 15.70 -2.08 2.29
CA ALA A 72 15.85 -2.44 3.69
C ALA A 72 14.74 -1.83 4.59
N SER A 73 14.11 -0.74 4.15
CA SER A 73 13.02 -0.08 4.86
C SER A 73 11.62 -0.66 4.57
N LEU A 74 11.53 -1.63 3.64
CA LEU A 74 10.25 -2.23 3.25
C LEU A 74 9.78 -3.30 4.24
N ASP A 75 8.57 -3.11 4.75
CA ASP A 75 7.88 -4.00 5.69
C ASP A 75 6.91 -4.96 4.98
N GLY A 76 6.64 -4.75 3.69
CA GLY A 76 5.89 -5.70 2.87
C GLY A 76 5.47 -5.12 1.53
N MET A 77 5.19 -5.99 0.57
CA MET A 77 4.49 -5.60 -0.66
C MET A 77 3.33 -6.55 -0.90
N TYR A 78 2.16 -5.97 -1.14
CA TYR A 78 0.91 -6.68 -1.36
C TYR A 78 0.40 -6.34 -2.75
N ILE A 79 0.17 -7.37 -3.55
CA ILE A 79 -0.36 -7.26 -4.90
C ILE A 79 -1.61 -8.11 -4.96
N LEU A 80 -2.71 -7.51 -5.42
CA LEU A 80 -3.92 -8.21 -5.84
C LEU A 80 -4.26 -7.73 -7.23
N ASP A 81 -4.51 -8.67 -8.12
CA ASP A 81 -5.14 -8.41 -9.41
C ASP A 81 -6.37 -9.29 -9.51
N SER A 82 -7.52 -8.71 -9.86
CA SER A 82 -8.80 -9.39 -9.85
C SER A 82 -9.53 -9.18 -11.15
N SER A 83 -9.86 -10.28 -11.83
CA SER A 83 -10.72 -10.29 -13.03
C SER A 83 -12.18 -10.68 -12.71
N ASN A 84 -12.52 -10.81 -11.43
CA ASN A 84 -13.84 -11.22 -10.97
C ASN A 84 -14.71 -10.01 -10.63
N ALA A 85 -15.72 -9.71 -11.47
CA ALA A 85 -16.61 -8.56 -11.30
C ALA A 85 -17.21 -8.39 -9.88
N GLY A 86 -17.57 -9.48 -9.20
CA GLY A 86 -18.13 -9.43 -7.85
C GLY A 86 -17.10 -9.12 -6.76
N VAL A 87 -15.82 -9.43 -7.02
CA VAL A 87 -14.69 -9.07 -6.16
C VAL A 87 -14.25 -7.64 -6.47
N ASN A 88 -14.12 -7.27 -7.74
CA ASN A 88 -13.63 -5.97 -8.21
C ASN A 88 -14.35 -4.80 -7.53
N SER A 89 -15.68 -4.79 -7.53
CA SER A 89 -16.44 -3.70 -6.90
C SER A 89 -16.17 -3.56 -5.41
N LYS A 90 -16.01 -4.68 -4.68
CA LYS A 90 -15.74 -4.68 -3.23
C LYS A 90 -14.29 -4.32 -2.92
N LEU A 91 -13.35 -4.81 -3.73
CA LEU A 91 -11.94 -4.49 -3.62
C LEU A 91 -11.72 -2.99 -3.86
N SER A 92 -12.27 -2.43 -4.94
CA SER A 92 -12.21 -0.99 -5.23
C SER A 92 -12.83 -0.16 -4.10
N GLU A 93 -13.96 -0.58 -3.52
CA GLU A 93 -14.58 0.10 -2.38
C GLU A 93 -13.69 0.08 -1.12
N ASP A 94 -13.09 -1.07 -0.78
CA ASP A 94 -12.19 -1.18 0.36
C ASP A 94 -10.91 -0.36 0.16
N ILE A 95 -10.36 -0.30 -1.06
CA ILE A 95 -9.20 0.52 -1.39
C ILE A 95 -9.54 2.01 -1.22
N ARG A 96 -10.67 2.45 -1.76
CA ARG A 96 -11.16 3.84 -1.61
C ARG A 96 -11.37 4.19 -0.13
N THR A 97 -11.89 3.24 0.65
CA THR A 97 -12.05 3.40 2.10
C THR A 97 -10.71 3.48 2.82
N PHE A 98 -9.72 2.68 2.40
CA PHE A 98 -8.38 2.67 2.97
C PHE A 98 -7.67 4.01 2.76
N VAL A 99 -7.68 4.53 1.52
CA VAL A 99 -7.09 5.85 1.23
C VAL A 99 -7.89 7.01 1.84
N GLY A 100 -9.22 6.90 1.91
CA GLY A 100 -10.10 7.95 2.45
C GLY A 100 -9.99 8.19 3.96
N LYS A 101 -9.35 7.31 4.72
CA LYS A 101 -9.17 7.43 6.19
C LYS A 101 -8.07 8.41 6.62
N GLY A 102 -7.64 9.28 5.71
CA GLY A 102 -7.18 10.63 6.07
C GLY A 102 -5.69 10.76 6.40
N THR A 103 -4.84 9.98 5.74
CA THR A 103 -3.40 10.33 5.58
C THR A 103 -2.94 10.27 4.15
N PHE A 104 -3.51 9.38 3.35
CA PHE A 104 -3.03 9.22 1.99
C PHE A 104 -3.09 10.52 1.18
N GLU A 105 -1.96 10.88 0.59
CA GLU A 105 -1.81 11.99 -0.35
C GLU A 105 -1.91 11.43 -1.76
N LEU A 106 -2.87 11.91 -2.55
CA LEU A 106 -2.96 11.59 -3.98
C LEU A 106 -1.80 12.25 -4.71
N LEU A 107 -0.96 11.44 -5.37
CA LEU A 107 0.17 11.91 -6.15
C LEU A 107 -0.18 12.10 -7.62
N MET A 108 -0.89 11.12 -8.19
CA MET A 108 -1.25 11.08 -9.60
C MET A 108 -2.60 10.42 -9.75
N GLU A 109 -3.42 10.99 -10.63
CA GLU A 109 -4.63 10.37 -11.14
C GLU A 109 -4.60 10.47 -12.67
N ALA A 110 -4.76 9.34 -13.34
CA ALA A 110 -4.98 9.28 -14.78
C ALA A 110 -6.34 8.61 -15.00
N VAL A 111 -7.18 9.25 -15.81
CA VAL A 111 -8.53 8.76 -16.12
C VAL A 111 -8.69 8.82 -17.62
N ASP A 112 -9.06 7.70 -18.22
CA ASP A 112 -9.56 7.63 -19.58
C ASP A 112 -10.99 7.05 -19.62
N GLU A 113 -11.49 6.68 -20.80
CA GLU A 113 -12.89 6.23 -20.95
C GLU A 113 -13.17 4.88 -20.25
N GLU A 114 -12.15 4.06 -20.03
CA GLU A 114 -12.28 2.68 -19.55
C GLU A 114 -11.52 2.45 -18.25
N GLU A 115 -10.42 3.15 -18.03
CA GLU A 115 -9.47 2.92 -16.95
C GLU A 115 -9.29 4.16 -16.05
N LYS A 116 -9.16 3.89 -14.75
CA LYS A 116 -8.73 4.86 -13.76
C LYS A 116 -7.50 4.33 -13.01
N VAL A 117 -6.40 5.05 -13.14
CA VAL A 117 -5.17 4.83 -12.37
C VAL A 117 -5.06 5.90 -11.28
N SER A 118 -4.79 5.48 -10.05
CA SER A 118 -4.57 6.38 -8.91
C SER A 118 -3.37 5.94 -8.09
N MET A 119 -2.45 6.87 -7.86
CA MET A 119 -1.25 6.67 -7.05
C MET A 119 -1.30 7.54 -5.80
N TYR A 120 -0.96 6.95 -4.66
CA TYR A 120 -0.98 7.62 -3.36
C TYR A 120 0.29 7.33 -2.55
N THR A 121 0.62 8.23 -1.63
CA THR A 121 1.59 7.99 -0.55
C THR A 121 0.89 8.07 0.80
N ASP A 122 1.36 7.31 1.80
CA ASP A 122 0.89 7.37 3.18
C ASP A 122 1.89 8.11 4.08
N PRO A 123 1.85 9.45 4.20
CA PRO A 123 2.77 10.20 5.07
C PRO A 123 2.64 9.83 6.55
N ASP A 124 3.75 9.84 7.30
CA ASP A 124 3.72 9.72 8.75
C ASP A 124 3.12 10.99 9.37
N ARG A 125 2.01 10.82 10.09
CA ARG A 125 1.31 11.90 10.80
C ARG A 125 2.17 12.67 11.80
N ARG A 126 3.27 12.08 12.27
CA ARG A 126 4.17 12.66 13.28
C ARG A 126 5.45 13.21 12.68
N ASP A 127 5.75 12.87 11.42
CA ASP A 127 7.02 13.16 10.76
C ASP A 127 6.80 13.28 9.25
N THR A 128 6.58 14.49 8.77
CA THR A 128 6.19 14.77 7.38
C THR A 128 7.28 14.46 6.35
N ASP A 129 8.53 14.30 6.82
CA ASP A 129 9.68 13.89 6.02
C ASP A 129 9.74 12.37 5.84
N MET A 130 8.83 11.63 6.48
CA MET A 130 8.72 10.17 6.40
C MET A 130 7.40 9.74 5.77
N LEU A 131 7.48 8.68 4.97
CA LEU A 131 6.35 7.97 4.38
C LEU A 131 6.25 6.58 5.03
N ASN A 132 5.05 6.08 5.24
CA ASN A 132 4.76 4.71 5.70
C ASN A 132 4.45 3.76 4.54
N GLY A 133 4.19 4.28 3.33
CA GLY A 133 3.95 3.44 2.18
C GLY A 133 3.51 4.17 0.92
N PHE A 134 3.36 3.38 -0.12
CA PHE A 134 2.91 3.79 -1.46
C PHE A 134 1.81 2.85 -1.94
N LEU A 135 0.78 3.41 -2.56
CA LEU A 135 -0.37 2.66 -3.09
C LEU A 135 -0.58 2.98 -4.56
N LEU A 136 -0.74 1.95 -5.39
CA LEU A 136 -1.27 2.03 -6.74
C LEU A 136 -2.61 1.29 -6.79
N HIS A 137 -3.61 1.96 -7.36
CA HIS A 137 -4.91 1.41 -7.66
C HIS A 137 -5.19 1.60 -9.15
N VAL A 138 -5.50 0.51 -9.83
CA VAL A 138 -5.97 0.52 -11.22
C VAL A 138 -7.35 -0.10 -11.25
N ASP A 139 -8.32 0.64 -11.76
CA ASP A 139 -9.73 0.26 -11.87
C ASP A 139 -10.10 0.31 -13.35
N SER A 140 -10.23 -0.86 -13.99
CA SER A 140 -10.45 -1.03 -15.43
C SER A 140 -11.67 -1.93 -15.66
N PRO A 141 -12.26 -1.99 -16.87
CA PRO A 141 -13.50 -2.71 -17.05
C PRO A 141 -13.27 -4.21 -16.90
N GLY A 142 -13.81 -4.79 -15.83
CA GLY A 142 -13.63 -6.21 -15.54
C GLY A 142 -12.34 -6.55 -14.78
N GLU A 143 -11.51 -5.56 -14.42
CA GLU A 143 -10.25 -5.76 -13.71
C GLU A 143 -10.06 -4.73 -12.59
N THR A 144 -9.51 -5.15 -11.45
CA THR A 144 -9.09 -4.22 -10.40
C THR A 144 -7.76 -4.68 -9.83
N THR A 145 -6.75 -3.83 -9.97
CA THR A 145 -5.41 -4.06 -9.44
C THR A 145 -5.16 -3.16 -8.23
N PHE A 146 -4.61 -3.77 -7.18
CA PHE A 146 -4.14 -3.14 -5.96
C PHE A 146 -2.68 -3.51 -5.72
N ILE A 147 -1.83 -2.50 -5.63
CA ILE A 147 -0.46 -2.67 -5.18
C ILE A 147 -0.23 -1.74 -4.01
N TYR A 148 0.26 -2.29 -2.90
CA TYR A 148 0.71 -1.51 -1.76
C TYR A 148 2.11 -1.94 -1.34
N ILE A 149 2.99 -0.95 -1.23
CA ILE A 149 4.33 -1.09 -0.67
C ILE A 149 4.30 -0.46 0.71
N ASP A 150 4.48 -1.29 1.73
CA ASP A 150 4.53 -0.92 3.14
C ASP A 150 5.99 -0.75 3.55
N GLY A 151 6.29 0.32 4.28
CA GLY A 151 7.64 0.58 4.76
C GLY A 151 7.86 2.02 5.16
N ARG A 152 8.62 2.21 6.24
CA ARG A 152 8.95 3.56 6.74
C ARG A 152 10.20 4.09 6.03
N MET A 153 10.04 4.98 5.07
CA MET A 153 11.13 5.56 4.27
C MET A 153 11.12 7.09 4.29
N SER A 154 12.27 7.72 4.02
CA SER A 154 12.31 9.16 3.86
C SER A 154 11.61 9.58 2.56
N ARG A 155 10.94 10.73 2.57
CA ARG A 155 10.30 11.30 1.39
C ARG A 155 11.32 11.56 0.29
N GLY A 156 12.53 12.03 0.64
CA GLY A 156 13.60 12.28 -0.32
C GLY A 156 14.09 11.01 -1.02
N ASP A 157 14.22 9.88 -0.31
CA ASP A 157 14.60 8.61 -0.92
C ASP A 157 13.52 8.09 -1.87
N PHE A 158 12.24 8.24 -1.49
CA PHE A 158 11.11 7.90 -2.35
C PHE A 158 11.06 8.77 -3.61
N GLU A 159 11.27 10.09 -3.48
CA GLU A 159 11.33 11.01 -4.62
C GLU A 159 12.49 10.66 -5.57
N ALA A 160 13.64 10.26 -5.04
CA ALA A 160 14.77 9.80 -5.85
C ALA A 160 14.42 8.51 -6.62
N LEU A 161 13.72 7.56 -5.99
CA LEU A 161 13.23 6.35 -6.63
C LEU A 161 12.27 6.69 -7.79
N VAL A 162 11.25 7.51 -7.53
CA VAL A 162 10.26 7.90 -8.56
C VAL A 162 10.94 8.66 -9.69
N SER A 163 11.83 9.61 -9.39
CA SER A 163 12.59 10.34 -10.40
C SER A 163 13.44 9.43 -11.27
N SER A 164 14.05 8.39 -10.70
CA SER A 164 14.84 7.42 -11.47
C SER A 164 13.98 6.56 -12.41
N ALA A 165 12.73 6.26 -12.04
CA ALA A 165 11.81 5.47 -12.86
C ALA A 165 11.14 6.29 -13.98
N MET A 166 11.11 7.62 -13.85
CA MET A 166 10.50 8.53 -14.84
C MET A 166 11.47 9.10 -15.88
N LYS A 167 12.78 8.84 -15.74
CA LYS A 167 13.79 9.19 -16.75
C LYS A 167 13.89 8.10 -17.81
#